data_AF-A0A7U4QWI8-F1
#
_entry.id   AF-A0A7U4QWI8-F1
#
_cell.length_a   1.000
_cell.length_b   1.000
_cell.length_c   1.000
_cell.angle_alpha   90.00
_cell.angle_beta   90.00
_cell.angle_gamma   90.00
#
_symmetry.space_group_name_H-M   'P 1'
#
loop_
_entity.id
_entity.type
_entity.pdbx_description
1 polymer ?
#
loop_
_entity_poly.entity_id
_entity_poly.type
_entity_poly.pdbx_seq_one_letter_code
_entity_poly.pdbx_strand_id
1 'polypeptide(L)'
;MDVSQVFDLNGKGAVEALALVEAALQEQRRDEEVKLWFKFDPPQPGGGETLFQPVGRRLRDAIKHGHAVRAMPAQGGGWIVRLAAKVR
;
A
#
# COMPACT_ATOMS: atom_id res chain seq x y z
N MET A 1 12.22 4.59 -9.04
CA MET A 1 10.75 4.39 -9.14
C MET A 1 10.12 5.75 -8.98
N ASP A 2 9.22 6.13 -9.90
CA ASP A 2 8.48 7.39 -9.81
C ASP A 2 7.21 7.17 -8.96
N VAL A 3 7.30 7.50 -7.68
CA VAL A 3 6.21 7.43 -6.71
C VAL A 3 6.09 8.78 -6.03
N SER A 4 4.86 9.21 -5.76
CA SER A 4 4.57 10.50 -5.15
C SER A 4 4.89 10.49 -3.64
N GLN A 5 4.74 9.34 -2.98
CA GLN A 5 5.03 9.20 -1.55
C GLN A 5 5.41 7.76 -1.20
N VAL A 6 6.28 7.62 -0.19
CA VAL A 6 6.68 6.34 0.39
C VAL A 6 6.21 6.28 1.85
N PHE A 7 5.58 5.18 2.23
CA PHE A 7 5.20 4.82 3.60
C PHE A 7 6.07 3.64 4.03
N ASP A 8 7.00 3.86 4.95
CA ASP A 8 7.85 2.78 5.48
C ASP A 8 7.12 2.02 6.59
N LEU A 9 6.87 0.74 6.34
CA LEU A 9 6.19 -0.19 7.23
C LEU A 9 7.15 -1.21 7.86
N ASN A 10 8.46 -1.06 7.67
CA ASN A 10 9.45 -1.96 8.26
C ASN A 10 9.38 -1.95 9.79
N GLY A 11 9.52 -3.13 10.39
CA GLY A 11 9.45 -3.33 11.84
C GLY A 11 8.05 -3.18 12.44
N LYS A 12 7.03 -2.82 11.64
CA LYS A 12 5.65 -2.67 12.13
C LYS A 12 4.92 -4.01 12.20
N GLY A 13 4.12 -4.18 13.25
CA GLY A 13 3.16 -5.28 13.32
C GLY A 13 2.02 -5.10 12.31
N ALA A 14 1.32 -6.18 11.97
CA ALA A 14 0.24 -6.16 10.98
C ALA A 14 -0.86 -5.13 11.29
N VAL A 15 -1.24 -4.97 12.56
CA VAL A 15 -2.27 -4.01 12.99
C VAL A 15 -1.86 -2.57 12.68
N GLU A 16 -0.65 -2.17 13.10
CA GLU A 16 -0.13 -0.82 12.89
C GLU A 16 0.07 -0.54 11.38
N ALA A 17 0.63 -1.50 10.66
CA ALA A 17 0.84 -1.39 9.21
C ALA A 17 -0.49 -1.19 8.46
N LEU A 18 -1.53 -1.94 8.82
CA LEU A 18 -2.85 -1.81 8.20
C LEU A 18 -3.51 -0.46 8.52
N ALA A 19 -3.35 0.07 9.73
CA ALA A 19 -3.86 1.40 10.08
C ALA A 19 -3.21 2.51 9.24
N LEU A 20 -1.90 2.42 8.99
CA LEU A 20 -1.19 3.38 8.12
C LEU A 20 -1.64 3.27 6.66
N VAL A 21 -1.85 2.04 6.16
CA VAL A 21 -2.41 1.82 4.82
C VAL A 21 -3.80 2.43 4.71
N GLU A 22 -4.66 2.24 5.71
CA GLU A 22 -6.00 2.83 5.75
C GLU A 22 -5.96 4.36 5.69
N ALA A 23 -5.17 4.98 6.58
CA ALA A 23 -5.04 6.43 6.64
C ALA A 23 -4.56 7.00 5.29
N ALA A 24 -3.54 6.39 4.69
CA ALA A 24 -3.02 6.80 3.39
C ALA A 24 -4.06 6.68 2.25
N LEU A 25 -4.91 5.65 2.28
CA LEU A 25 -6.00 5.50 1.30
C LEU A 25 -7.11 6.55 1.49
N GLN A 26 -7.35 7.00 2.72
CA GLN A 26 -8.40 7.97 3.06
C GLN A 26 -7.96 9.42 2.84
N GLU A 27 -6.73 9.77 3.24
CA GLU A 27 -6.19 11.13 3.16
C GLU A 27 -5.90 11.59 1.73
N GLN A 28 -5.73 10.66 0.80
CA GLN A 28 -5.32 10.94 -0.57
C GLN A 28 -6.47 10.99 -1.59
N ARG A 29 -7.62 11.49 -1.17
CA ARG A 29 -8.70 11.93 -2.09
C ARG A 29 -8.28 13.22 -2.79
N ARG A 30 -7.42 13.10 -3.80
CA ARG A 30 -6.83 14.22 -4.55
C ARG A 30 -7.54 14.40 -5.90
N ASP A 31 -7.41 15.59 -6.46
CA ASP A 31 -7.89 15.92 -7.81
C ASP A 31 -7.04 15.25 -8.91
N GLU A 32 -5.93 14.61 -8.54
CA GLU A 32 -4.97 13.96 -9.43
C GLU A 32 -4.69 12.50 -8.99
N GLU A 33 -4.24 11.67 -9.94
CA GLU A 33 -3.81 10.31 -9.68
C GLU A 33 -2.53 10.30 -8.84
N VAL A 34 -2.52 9.57 -7.72
CA VAL A 34 -1.34 9.47 -6.85
C VAL A 34 -0.78 8.05 -6.81
N LYS A 35 0.55 7.93 -6.88
CA LYS A 35 1.27 6.66 -6.72
C LYS A 35 1.94 6.61 -5.35
N LEU A 36 1.54 5.66 -4.53
CA LEU A 36 2.09 5.41 -3.19
C LEU A 36 2.93 4.15 -3.19
N TRP A 37 3.97 4.11 -2.37
CA TRP A 37 4.71 2.88 -2.06
C TRP A 37 4.62 2.56 -0.58
N PHE A 38 3.92 1.48 -0.24
CA PHE A 38 3.94 0.89 1.09
C PHE A 38 5.13 -0.08 1.17
N LYS A 39 6.27 0.39 1.68
CA LYS A 39 7.54 -0.34 1.70
C LYS A 39 7.62 -1.21 2.95
N PHE A 40 7.94 -2.49 2.77
CA PHE A 40 8.38 -3.39 3.84
C PHE A 40 9.29 -4.45 3.23
N ASP A 41 10.15 -5.03 4.05
CA ASP A 41 11.16 -5.97 3.60
C ASP A 41 10.53 -7.22 2.96
N PRO A 42 11.14 -7.76 1.90
CA PRO A 42 10.73 -9.04 1.35
C PRO A 42 10.88 -10.15 2.39
N PRO A 43 10.15 -11.28 2.22
CA PRO A 43 10.32 -12.44 3.09
C PRO A 43 11.79 -12.87 3.13
N GLN A 44 12.33 -13.03 4.34
CA GLN A 44 13.66 -13.60 4.55
C GLN A 44 13.56 -15.11 4.84
N PRO A 45 14.55 -15.92 4.40
CA PRO A 45 14.61 -17.34 4.77
C PRO A 45 14.61 -17.52 6.29
N GLY A 46 13.70 -18.34 6.80
CA GLY A 46 13.52 -18.55 8.24
C GLY A 46 12.81 -17.40 8.99
N GLY A 47 12.38 -16.36 8.26
CA GLY A 47 11.57 -15.28 8.81
C GLY A 47 10.11 -15.67 9.05
N GLY A 48 9.44 -14.95 9.95
CA GLY A 48 8.01 -15.11 10.23
C GLY A 48 7.10 -14.56 9.13
N GLU A 49 5.80 -14.45 9.44
CA GLU A 49 4.80 -13.91 8.51
C GLU A 49 5.13 -12.46 8.12
N THR A 50 5.05 -12.17 6.82
CA THR A 50 5.31 -10.83 6.28
C THR A 50 4.04 -10.00 6.19
N LEU A 51 4.21 -8.68 6.05
CA LEU A 51 3.10 -7.77 5.75
C LEU A 51 2.52 -7.96 4.33
N PHE A 52 3.12 -8.82 3.50
CA PHE A 52 2.72 -8.97 2.10
C PHE A 52 1.26 -9.35 1.92
N GLN A 53 0.82 -10.39 2.64
CA GLN A 53 -0.57 -10.84 2.57
C GLN A 53 -1.58 -9.87 3.20
N PRO A 54 -1.42 -9.40 4.46
CA PRO A 54 -2.40 -8.50 5.07
C PRO A 54 -2.54 -7.19 4.28
N VAL A 55 -1.43 -6.56 3.89
CA VAL A 55 -1.48 -5.33 3.08
C VAL A 55 -2.09 -5.61 1.71
N GLY A 56 -1.68 -6.71 1.04
CA GLY A 56 -2.23 -7.08 -0.26
C GLY A 56 -3.75 -7.33 -0.25
N ARG A 57 -4.28 -7.95 0.82
CA ARG A 57 -5.73 -8.13 1.01
C ARG A 57 -6.45 -6.79 1.13
N ARG A 58 -5.96 -5.90 1.99
CA ARG A 58 -6.55 -4.57 2.18
C ARG A 58 -6.55 -3.73 0.90
N LEU A 59 -5.47 -3.77 0.13
CA LEU A 59 -5.36 -3.06 -1.15
C LEU A 59 -6.29 -3.63 -2.22
N ARG A 60 -6.47 -4.96 -2.27
CA ARG A 60 -7.47 -5.58 -3.14
C ARG A 60 -8.88 -5.09 -2.81
N ASP A 61 -9.20 -4.96 -1.53
CA ASP A 61 -10.49 -4.42 -1.12
C ASP A 61 -10.61 -2.92 -1.44
N ALA A 62 -9.53 -2.14 -1.34
CA ALA A 62 -9.51 -0.75 -1.80
C ALA A 62 -9.86 -0.64 -3.30
N ILE A 63 -9.35 -1.57 -4.13
CA ILE A 63 -9.66 -1.61 -5.56
C ILE A 63 -11.14 -1.95 -5.80
N LYS A 64 -11.67 -2.95 -5.11
CA LYS A 64 -13.09 -3.34 -5.23
C LYS A 64 -14.05 -2.20 -4.89
N HIS A 65 -13.70 -1.36 -3.91
CA HIS A 65 -14.52 -0.22 -3.50
C HIS A 65 -14.18 1.08 -4.26
N GLY A 66 -13.31 1.02 -5.28
CA GLY A 66 -12.95 2.17 -6.11
C GLY A 66 -12.04 3.21 -5.44
N HIS A 67 -11.44 2.89 -4.28
CA HIS A 67 -10.48 3.76 -3.60
C HIS A 67 -9.08 3.72 -4.25
N ALA A 68 -8.75 2.60 -4.90
CA ALA A 68 -7.52 2.42 -5.66
C ALA A 68 -7.81 1.88 -7.05
N VAL A 69 -6.97 2.23 -8.02
CA VAL A 69 -7.06 1.74 -9.41
C VAL A 69 -6.22 0.50 -9.61
N ARG A 70 -5.06 0.41 -8.95
CA ARG A 70 -4.11 -0.68 -9.12
C ARG A 70 -3.22 -0.84 -7.91
N ALA A 71 -2.86 -2.08 -7.58
CA ALA A 71 -1.81 -2.40 -6.61
C ALA A 71 -0.88 -3.47 -7.23
N MET A 72 0.43 -3.28 -7.10
CA MET A 72 1.43 -4.22 -7.61
C MET A 72 2.53 -4.47 -6.57
N PRO A 73 3.04 -5.71 -6.46
CA PRO A 73 4.24 -5.98 -5.68
C PRO A 73 5.42 -5.12 -6.19
N ALA A 74 6.18 -4.54 -5.28
CA ALA A 74 7.41 -3.83 -5.63
C ALA A 74 8.61 -4.77 -5.55
N GLN A 75 9.56 -4.65 -6.50
CA GLN A 75 10.77 -5.48 -6.52
C GLN A 75 11.62 -5.34 -5.25
N GLY A 76 11.63 -4.14 -4.64
CA GLY A 76 12.33 -3.88 -3.37
C GLY A 76 11.53 -4.22 -2.11
N GLY A 77 10.46 -5.00 -2.23
CA GLY A 77 9.53 -5.30 -1.14
C GLY A 77 8.41 -4.27 -1.01
N GLY A 78 7.28 -4.71 -0.46
CA GLY A 78 6.09 -3.90 -0.34
C GLY A 78 5.17 -3.88 -1.56
N TRP A 79 4.30 -2.86 -1.59
CA TRP A 79 3.29 -2.66 -2.63
C TRP A 79 3.32 -1.23 -3.18
N ILE A 80 3.25 -1.10 -4.50
CA ILE A 80 2.99 0.18 -5.17
C ILE A 80 1.52 0.25 -5.55
N VAL A 81 0.89 1.35 -5.16
CA VAL A 81 -0.56 1.55 -5.24
C VAL A 81 -0.84 2.82 -5.99
N ARG A 82 -1.79 2.75 -6.91
CA ARG A 82 -2.26 3.87 -7.71
C ARG A 82 -3.66 4.21 -7.25
N LEU A 83 -3.85 5.41 -6.72
CA LEU A 83 -5.14 5.88 -6.23
C LEU A 83 -5.92 6.55 -7.35
N ALA A 84 -7.25 6.42 -7.31
CA ALA A 84 -8.11 7.08 -8.29
C ALA A 84 -8.14 8.58 -8.00
N ALA A 85 -8.03 9.40 -9.06
CA ALA A 85 -8.41 10.80 -8.95
C ALA A 85 -9.91 10.89 -8.63
N LYS A 86 -10.32 11.91 -7.87
CA LYS A 86 -11.74 12.15 -7.64
C LYS A 86 -12.41 12.46 -8.99
N VAL A 87 -13.38 11.66 -9.39
CA VAL A 87 -14.27 12.02 -10.50
C VAL A 87 -15.08 13.23 -10.02
N ARG A 88 -14.94 14.35 -10.72
CA ARG A 88 -15.58 15.62 -10.41
C ARG A 88 -17.07 15.59 -10.74
#